data_AF-A0A6N3EL78-F1
#
_entry.id   AF-A0A6N3EL78-F1
#
_cell.length_a   1.000
_cell.length_b   1.000
_cell.length_c   1.000
_cell.angle_alpha   90.00
_cell.angle_beta   90.00
_cell.angle_gamma   90.00
#
_symmetry.space_group_name_H-M   'P 1'
#
loop_
_entity.id
_entity.type
_entity.pdbx_description
1 polymer ?
#
loop_
_entity_poly.entity_id
_entity_poly.type
_entity_poly.pdbx_seq_one_letter_code
_entity_poly.pdbx_strand_id
1 'polypeptide(L)'
;MKTTKKAVSAEAIVSSEATAESAPGMVSVQPLRRFMDGDVFRTPQDEAFTVSRQRAADLKANDLVALVGDAPDNKMSPQPDTKG
;
A
#
# COMPACT_ATOMS: atom_id res chain seq x y z
N MET A 1 -44.62 3.88 -24.63
CA MET A 1 -43.65 2.77 -24.75
C MET A 1 -42.24 3.35 -24.91
N LYS A 2 -41.33 2.87 -24.05
CA LYS A 2 -39.85 2.75 -24.20
C LYS A 2 -38.99 4.03 -24.29
N THR A 3 -38.33 4.25 -23.16
CA THR A 3 -37.23 5.15 -22.84
C THR A 3 -35.96 4.92 -23.66
N THR A 4 -35.35 6.01 -24.13
CA THR A 4 -33.97 6.05 -24.63
C THR A 4 -33.02 6.22 -23.44
N LYS A 5 -32.12 5.25 -23.20
CA LYS A 5 -30.85 5.53 -22.50
C LYS A 5 -29.73 4.69 -23.11
N LYS A 6 -28.78 5.44 -23.66
CA LYS A 6 -27.45 5.05 -24.11
C LYS A 6 -26.64 4.59 -22.88
N ALA A 7 -26.13 3.37 -22.89
CA ALA A 7 -25.04 2.93 -22.02
C ALA A 7 -23.89 2.57 -22.97
N VAL A 8 -22.98 3.51 -23.22
CA VAL A 8 -21.67 3.60 -22.55
C VAL A 8 -21.00 2.22 -22.50
N SER A 9 -20.24 1.99 -23.56
CA SER A 9 -19.08 1.12 -23.58
C SER A 9 -18.10 1.63 -22.51
N ALA A 10 -17.74 0.76 -21.59
CA ALA A 10 -16.55 0.91 -20.77
C ALA A 10 -15.89 -0.48 -20.72
N GLU A 11 -14.97 -0.68 -21.65
CA GLU A 11 -13.86 -1.60 -21.45
C GLU A 11 -13.19 -1.25 -20.12
N ALA A 12 -13.20 -2.20 -19.19
CA ALA A 12 -12.21 -2.27 -18.15
C ALA A 12 -11.53 -3.63 -18.30
N ILE A 13 -10.52 -3.63 -19.17
CA ILE A 13 -9.38 -4.51 -19.08
C ILE A 13 -8.88 -4.54 -17.62
N VAL A 14 -9.13 -5.61 -16.90
CA VAL A 14 -8.31 -5.98 -15.75
C VAL A 14 -7.70 -7.34 -16.06
N SER A 15 -6.73 -7.28 -16.97
CA SER A 15 -5.63 -8.24 -16.99
C SER A 15 -4.79 -7.98 -15.74
N SER A 16 -4.74 -8.96 -14.85
CA SER A 16 -3.46 -9.54 -14.42
C SER A 16 -3.71 -10.56 -13.31
N GLU A 17 -3.51 -11.83 -13.68
CA GLU A 17 -3.06 -12.96 -12.87
C GLU A 17 -3.05 -12.77 -11.35
N ALA A 18 -3.98 -13.47 -10.70
CA ALA A 18 -3.80 -13.95 -9.34
C ALA A 18 -2.83 -15.16 -9.34
N THR A 19 -1.59 -14.95 -9.80
CA THR A 19 -0.50 -15.87 -9.50
C THR A 19 -0.01 -15.51 -8.10
N ALA A 20 -0.49 -16.28 -7.14
CA ALA A 20 -0.04 -16.27 -5.75
C ALA A 20 1.40 -16.78 -5.67
N GLU A 21 2.34 -15.98 -6.12
CA GLU A 21 3.76 -16.10 -5.82
C GLU A 21 4.17 -14.73 -5.32
N SER A 22 4.99 -14.64 -4.27
CA SER A 22 5.43 -13.36 -3.71
C SER A 22 6.05 -12.51 -4.83
N ALA A 23 5.23 -11.66 -5.46
CA ALA A 23 5.67 -10.87 -6.58
C ALA A 23 6.79 -9.94 -6.09
N PRO A 24 7.94 -9.89 -6.76
CA PRO A 24 9.04 -9.02 -6.35
C PRO A 24 8.54 -7.58 -6.35
N GLY A 25 8.37 -7.00 -5.16
CA GLY A 25 7.79 -5.66 -4.98
C GLY A 25 6.54 -5.59 -4.10
N MET A 26 6.05 -6.72 -3.61
CA MET A 26 5.07 -6.78 -2.52
C MET A 26 5.79 -6.57 -1.16
N VAL A 27 5.24 -5.72 -0.30
CA VAL A 27 5.74 -5.42 1.05
C VAL A 27 4.61 -5.58 2.06
N SER A 28 4.94 -6.13 3.22
CA SER A 28 4.00 -6.28 4.32
C SER A 28 3.87 -4.97 5.08
N VAL A 29 2.64 -4.58 5.41
CA VAL A 29 2.34 -3.35 6.15
C VAL A 29 1.37 -3.63 7.29
N GLN A 30 1.61 -3.00 8.44
CA GLN A 30 0.73 -3.00 9.60
C GLN A 30 -0.11 -1.72 9.57
N PRO A 31 -1.44 -1.79 9.65
CA PRO A 31 -2.25 -0.60 9.91
C PRO A 31 -1.86 0.04 11.24
N LEU A 32 -1.63 1.35 11.26
CA LEU A 32 -1.44 2.14 12.47
C LEU A 32 -2.69 2.94 12.84
N ARG A 33 -3.54 3.22 11.83
CA ARG A 33 -4.77 4.01 11.97
C ARG A 33 -5.92 3.28 11.27
N ARG A 34 -7.14 3.74 11.54
CA ARG A 34 -8.34 3.24 10.85
C ARG A 34 -8.46 3.94 9.50
N PHE A 35 -8.54 3.19 8.41
CA PHE A 35 -8.73 3.73 7.06
C PHE A 35 -9.48 2.75 6.17
N MET A 36 -10.06 3.26 5.09
CA MET A 36 -10.62 2.44 4.02
C MET A 36 -9.57 2.20 2.95
N ASP A 37 -9.27 0.92 2.71
CA ASP A 37 -8.44 0.49 1.62
C ASP A 37 -9.30 -0.13 0.51
N GLY A 38 -9.74 0.71 -0.44
CA GLY A 38 -10.78 0.31 -1.39
C GLY A 38 -12.07 -0.03 -0.64
N ASP A 39 -12.54 -1.27 -0.77
CA ASP A 39 -13.71 -1.79 -0.06
C ASP A 39 -13.39 -2.42 1.31
N VAL A 40 -12.10 -2.49 1.70
CA VAL A 40 -11.66 -3.14 2.93
C VAL A 40 -11.47 -2.11 4.03
N PHE A 41 -12.19 -2.27 5.15
CA PHE A 41 -11.98 -1.45 6.33
C PHE A 41 -10.80 -2.00 7.14
N ARG A 42 -9.71 -1.24 7.21
CA ARG A 42 -8.52 -1.61 7.97
C ARG A 42 -8.47 -0.87 9.29
N THR A 43 -8.12 -1.58 10.35
CA THR A 43 -7.95 -1.05 11.70
C THR A 43 -6.58 -1.40 12.26
N PRO A 44 -6.06 -0.64 13.24
CA PRO A 44 -4.78 -0.94 13.88
C PRO A 44 -4.73 -2.30 14.60
N GLN A 45 -5.90 -2.90 14.86
CA GLN A 45 -6.03 -4.21 15.47
C GLN A 45 -5.99 -5.35 14.45
N ASP A 46 -6.11 -5.03 13.16
CA ASP A 46 -5.99 -6.03 12.10
C ASP A 46 -4.54 -6.48 11.93
N GLU A 47 -4.39 -7.68 11.37
CA GLU A 47 -3.10 -8.25 11.03
C GLU A 47 -2.39 -7.49 9.91
N ALA A 48 -1.07 -7.65 9.84
CA ALA A 48 -0.28 -7.12 8.75
C ALA A 48 -0.73 -7.73 7.41
N PHE A 49 -0.78 -6.91 6.37
CA PHE A 49 -1.22 -7.31 5.04
C PHE A 49 -0.21 -6.88 3.99
N THR A 50 -0.20 -7.59 2.87
CA THR A 50 0.80 -7.36 1.82
C THR A 50 0.21 -6.47 0.72
N VAL A 51 0.95 -5.43 0.34
CA VAL A 51 0.59 -4.51 -0.75
C VAL A 51 1.80 -4.22 -1.63
N SER A 52 1.59 -3.61 -2.79
CA SER A 52 2.71 -3.14 -3.62
C SER A 52 3.52 -2.04 -2.93
N ARG A 53 4.82 -1.96 -3.21
CA ARG A 53 5.72 -0.90 -2.68
C ARG A 53 5.19 0.52 -2.87
N GLN A 54 4.66 0.83 -4.05
CA GLN A 54 4.11 2.15 -4.33
C GLN A 54 2.93 2.47 -3.40
N ARG A 55 2.00 1.53 -3.28
CA ARG A 55 0.84 1.66 -2.40
C ARG A 55 1.22 1.75 -0.93
N ALA A 56 2.22 0.97 -0.49
CA ALA A 56 2.78 1.07 0.84
C ALA A 56 3.39 2.46 1.10
N ALA A 57 4.09 3.04 0.12
CA ALA A 57 4.65 4.39 0.23
C ALA A 57 3.53 5.44 0.36
N ASP A 58 2.46 5.34 -0.43
CA ASP A 58 1.30 6.23 -0.32
C ASP A 58 0.63 6.15 1.05
N LEU A 59 0.38 4.92 1.54
CA LEU A 59 -0.22 4.71 2.86
C LEU A 59 0.72 5.16 3.99
N LYS A 60 2.03 4.95 3.84
CA LYS A 60 3.05 5.36 4.81
C LYS A 60 3.24 6.88 4.83
N ALA A 61 3.16 7.55 3.69
CA ALA A 61 3.25 9.01 3.57
C ALA A 61 2.07 9.72 4.27
N ASN A 62 0.95 9.03 4.45
CA ASN A 62 -0.21 9.50 5.21
C ASN A 62 -0.24 8.99 6.66
N ASP A 63 0.82 8.34 7.13
CA ASP A 63 0.92 7.70 8.46
C ASP A 63 -0.25 6.75 8.78
N LEU A 64 -0.80 6.09 7.75
CA LEU A 64 -1.89 5.12 7.92
C LEU A 64 -1.36 3.72 8.25
N VAL A 65 -0.17 3.38 7.75
CA VAL A 65 0.47 2.07 7.93
C VAL A 65 1.95 2.18 8.30
N ALA A 66 2.52 1.11 8.84
CA ALA A 66 3.95 0.90 9.03
C ALA A 66 4.43 -0.29 8.19
N LEU A 67 5.62 -0.20 7.59
CA LEU A 67 6.24 -1.32 6.88
C LEU A 67 6.69 -2.38 7.89
N VAL A 68 6.19 -3.61 7.74
CA VAL A 68 6.54 -4.79 8.54
C VAL A 68 7.55 -5.59 7.74
N GLY A 69 8.83 -5.23 7.87
CA GLY A 69 9.91 -5.82 7.08
C GLY A 69 10.57 -4.77 6.18
N ASP A 70 11.90 -4.72 6.28
CA ASP A 70 12.79 -3.74 5.66
C ASP A 70 12.43 -2.28 5.99
N ALA A 71 12.64 -1.93 7.27
CA ALA A 71 13.38 -0.70 7.46
C ALA A 71 14.78 -0.95 6.87
N PRO A 72 15.22 -0.27 5.78
CA PRO A 72 16.63 0.04 5.75
C PRO A 72 16.84 0.79 7.05
N ASP A 73 17.56 0.17 7.99
CA ASP A 73 18.16 0.82 9.13
C ASP A 73 18.91 2.02 8.54
N ASN A 74 18.24 3.17 8.38
CA ASN A 74 18.88 4.37 7.91
C ASN A 74 19.62 4.91 9.11
N LYS A 75 20.68 4.18 9.48
CA LYS A 75 21.78 4.62 10.30
C LYS A 75 22.58 5.64 9.49
N MET A 76 21.93 6.73 9.08
CA MET A 76 22.64 8.00 8.90
C MET A 76 22.93 8.49 10.31
N SER A 77 23.95 7.89 10.91
CA SER A 77 24.60 8.35 12.13
C SER A 77 24.94 9.83 11.93
N PRO A 78 24.47 10.75 12.79
CA PRO A 78 24.93 12.12 12.72
C PRO A 78 26.38 12.21 13.21
N GLN A 79 27.22 12.78 12.35
CA GLN A 79 28.47 13.51 12.62
C GLN A 79 29.70 12.73 13.16
N PRO A 80 30.86 12.80 12.48
CA PRO A 80 32.13 12.72 13.20
C PRO A 80 32.34 14.01 14.00
N ASP A 81 32.43 13.91 15.32
CA ASP A 81 32.97 14.96 16.19
C ASP A 81 34.41 15.28 15.78
N THR A 82 34.61 16.30 14.95
CA THR A 82 35.94 16.93 14.83
C THR A 82 36.12 17.88 16.00
N LYS A 83 36.62 17.35 17.12
CA LYS A 83 37.43 18.17 18.03
C LYS A 83 38.79 18.37 17.38
N GLY A 84 39.08 19.61 16.97
CA GLY A 84 40.38 20.09 16.51
C GLY A 84 40.53 21.55 16.90
#